data_AF-A0AAU1I8T1-F1
#
_entry.id   AF-A0AAU1I8T1-F1
#
_cell.length_a   1.000
_cell.length_b   1.000
_cell.length_c   1.000
_cell.angle_alpha   90.00
_cell.angle_beta   90.00
_cell.angle_gamma   90.00
#
_symmetry.space_group_name_H-M   'P 1'
#
loop_
_entity.id
_entity.type
_entity.pdbx_description
1 polymer ?
#
loop_
_entity_poly.entity_id
_entity_poly.type
_entity_poly.pdbx_seq_one_letter_code
_entity_poly.pdbx_strand_id
1 'polypeptide(L)'
;MARWLVGGGLLTVWGLSVVFLVVLVGGGRVGVAGYVVWVCAAVAGMSVFAWCAGRVRRAVAVRVGPAPSVSAGELRLALSRGELQLHYQPQVTVGGDVVAMEALLRWPGPRRPEVGAEEILRAADACGMGGRVTAFVLESAVAQAAVWHRQGWAVQIAVNFAAADVLRPHFAAGVLRCLRRHRLAPEAFKVEITEHGELRDGRRAAGALAVLRSHGVTVSLDDFGTGHCSLSRLRMLPVDELKIDRSFVSGMITDERDAAIVRYSLGLARCLQLTVVAEGVETQQELDRLVAYGGCLVQGWLVCRPLHGAAATQWLKDHASCLR
;
A
#
# COMPACT_ATOMS: atom_id res chain seq x y z
N MET A 1 -32.10 -32.69 -4.47
CA MET A 1 -30.89 -33.51 -4.31
C MET A 1 -29.67 -32.59 -4.39
N ALA A 2 -29.12 -32.18 -3.25
CA ALA A 2 -27.90 -31.36 -3.22
C ALA A 2 -26.67 -32.29 -3.23
N ARG A 3 -25.78 -32.08 -4.21
CA ARG A 3 -24.49 -32.76 -4.32
C ARG A 3 -23.52 -32.14 -3.30
N TRP A 4 -22.98 -32.97 -2.40
CA TRP A 4 -21.96 -32.58 -1.43
C TRP A 4 -20.58 -32.62 -2.08
N LEU A 5 -19.76 -31.60 -1.87
CA LEU A 5 -18.32 -31.61 -2.19
C LEU A 5 -17.56 -31.54 -0.86
N VAL A 6 -17.01 -32.68 -0.43
CA VAL A 6 -16.05 -32.76 0.67
C VAL A 6 -14.67 -32.55 0.05
N GLY A 7 -14.04 -31.39 0.30
CA GLY A 7 -12.67 -31.11 -0.12
C GLY A 7 -11.77 -30.98 1.09
N GLY A 8 -10.91 -31.97 1.33
CA GLY A 8 -9.81 -31.89 2.29
C GLY A 8 -8.52 -31.45 1.58
N GLY A 9 -7.79 -30.50 2.18
CA GLY A 9 -6.47 -30.07 1.70
C GLY A 9 -5.41 -30.33 2.78
N LEU A 10 -4.24 -30.80 2.35
CA LEU A 10 -3.05 -30.92 3.21
C LEU A 10 -2.23 -29.62 3.08
N LEU A 11 -1.97 -28.94 4.21
CA LEU A 11 -0.96 -27.87 4.24
C LEU A 11 0.24 -28.36 5.04
N THR A 12 1.40 -28.48 4.39
CA THR A 12 2.66 -28.88 5.03
C THR A 12 3.50 -27.65 5.27
N VAL A 13 3.76 -27.32 6.54
CA VAL A 13 4.61 -26.17 6.93
C VAL A 13 5.57 -26.68 8.00
N TRP A 14 6.88 -26.66 7.71
CA TRP A 14 7.95 -27.12 8.61
C TRP A 14 7.75 -28.53 9.20
N GLY A 15 7.38 -29.52 8.36
CA GLY A 15 7.26 -30.92 8.78
C GLY A 15 6.00 -31.27 9.59
N LEU A 16 5.13 -30.31 9.88
CA LEU A 16 3.77 -30.59 10.39
C LEU A 16 2.76 -30.61 9.24
N SER A 17 1.95 -31.67 9.19
CA SER A 17 0.80 -31.79 8.28
C SER A 17 -0.48 -31.40 9.03
N VAL A 18 -1.05 -30.24 8.71
CA VAL A 18 -2.35 -29.84 9.29
C VAL A 18 -3.46 -30.14 8.29
N VAL A 19 -4.44 -30.94 8.71
CA VAL A 19 -5.64 -31.24 7.93
C VAL A 19 -6.77 -30.33 8.40
N PHE A 20 -7.29 -29.47 7.53
CA PHE A 20 -8.48 -28.68 7.83
C PHE A 20 -9.71 -29.28 7.15
N LEU A 21 -10.82 -29.32 7.88
CA LEU A 21 -12.14 -29.64 7.36
C LEU A 21 -12.87 -28.33 7.06
N VAL A 22 -13.20 -28.07 5.79
CA VAL A 22 -14.09 -26.97 5.42
C VAL A 22 -15.52 -27.51 5.37
N VAL A 23 -16.40 -26.97 6.21
CA VAL A 23 -17.85 -27.23 6.14
C VAL A 23 -18.54 -26.02 5.53
N LEU A 24 -19.24 -26.21 4.42
CA LEU A 24 -20.15 -25.20 3.86
C LEU A 24 -21.56 -25.44 4.40
N VAL A 25 -22.19 -24.40 4.94
CA VAL A 25 -23.60 -24.42 5.36
C VAL A 25 -24.39 -23.46 4.47
N GLY A 26 -25.41 -23.99 3.77
CA GLY A 26 -26.34 -23.20 2.98
C GLY A 26 -27.33 -22.43 3.86
N GLY A 27 -27.73 -21.23 3.41
CA GLY A 27 -28.70 -20.36 4.11
C GLY A 27 -28.11 -19.11 4.79
N GLY A 28 -26.94 -18.62 4.34
CA GLY A 28 -26.46 -17.28 4.71
C GLY A 28 -25.75 -17.15 6.06
N ARG A 29 -25.33 -18.25 6.71
CA ARG A 29 -24.45 -18.22 7.90
C ARG A 29 -23.32 -19.23 7.76
N VAL A 30 -22.08 -18.78 7.94
CA VAL A 30 -20.88 -19.64 7.98
C VAL A 30 -20.58 -20.00 9.43
N GLY A 31 -20.46 -21.29 9.75
CA GLY A 31 -20.04 -21.79 11.06
C GLY A 31 -19.01 -22.91 10.92
N VAL A 32 -17.92 -22.84 11.70
CA VAL A 32 -16.89 -23.89 11.77
C VAL A 32 -17.23 -24.81 12.93
N ALA A 33 -17.52 -26.09 12.64
CA ALA A 33 -17.85 -27.09 13.68
C ALA A 33 -16.63 -27.75 14.34
N GLY A 34 -15.41 -27.44 13.90
CA GLY A 34 -14.16 -27.93 14.48
C GLY A 34 -13.11 -28.22 13.42
N TYR A 35 -11.84 -28.28 13.83
CA TYR A 35 -10.72 -28.75 13.01
C TYR A 35 -9.89 -29.77 13.79
N VAL A 36 -9.20 -30.67 13.09
CA VAL A 36 -8.29 -31.67 13.69
C VAL A 36 -6.86 -31.28 13.33
N VAL A 37 -6.05 -30.86 14.30
CA VAL A 37 -4.62 -30.67 14.07
C VAL A 37 -3.92 -31.99 14.27
N TRP A 38 -3.27 -32.51 13.23
CA TRP A 38 -2.28 -33.56 13.37
C TRP A 38 -0.92 -32.91 13.60
N VAL A 39 -0.27 -33.24 14.72
CA VAL A 39 1.13 -32.90 14.97
C VAL A 39 1.92 -34.21 14.93
N CYS A 40 2.55 -34.51 13.81
CA CYS A 40 3.60 -35.54 13.78
C CYS A 40 4.92 -34.89 14.21
N ALA A 41 5.30 -35.04 15.47
CA ALA A 41 6.69 -34.85 15.87
C ALA A 41 7.41 -36.19 15.64
N ALA A 42 8.30 -36.25 14.64
CA ALA A 42 9.20 -37.40 14.48
C ALA A 42 10.29 -37.31 15.57
N VAL A 43 9.97 -37.80 16.77
CA VAL A 43 10.97 -38.19 17.76
C VAL A 43 10.86 -39.70 17.91
N ALA A 44 11.98 -40.37 17.63
CA ALA A 44 12.20 -41.82 17.68
C ALA A 44 11.11 -42.65 18.40
N GLY A 45 10.24 -43.28 17.61
CA GLY A 45 9.59 -44.54 18.00
C GLY A 45 8.44 -44.49 19.02
N MET A 46 7.84 -43.34 19.32
CA MET A 46 6.62 -43.29 20.16
C MET A 46 5.54 -42.39 19.56
N SER A 47 4.40 -42.98 19.19
CA SER A 47 3.18 -42.23 18.83
C SER A 47 2.49 -41.75 20.12
N VAL A 48 2.66 -40.47 20.47
CA VAL A 48 1.90 -39.82 21.54
C VAL A 48 0.64 -39.20 20.95
N PHE A 49 -0.54 -39.69 21.35
CA PHE A 49 -1.83 -39.14 20.96
C PHE A 49 -2.27 -38.11 22.02
N ALA A 50 -2.38 -36.84 21.63
CA ALA A 50 -2.94 -35.80 22.49
C ALA A 50 -4.27 -35.30 21.89
N TRP A 51 -5.37 -35.50 22.63
CA TRP A 51 -6.68 -34.94 22.30
C TRP A 51 -6.81 -33.57 22.97
N CYS A 52 -6.89 -32.50 22.18
CA CYS A 52 -7.18 -31.16 22.69
C CYS A 52 -8.51 -30.65 22.13
N ALA A 53 -9.57 -30.75 22.93
CA ALA A 53 -10.83 -30.06 22.66
C ALA A 53 -10.74 -28.58 23.10
N GLY A 54 -10.37 -27.69 22.18
CA GLY A 54 -10.35 -26.24 22.43
C GLY A 54 -11.55 -25.53 21.78
N ARG A 55 -12.26 -24.67 22.54
CA ARG A 55 -13.22 -23.71 21.97
C ARG A 55 -12.48 -22.59 21.23
N VAL A 56 -12.80 -22.38 19.96
CA VAL A 56 -12.39 -21.20 19.20
C VAL A 56 -13.00 -19.96 19.86
N ARG A 57 -12.19 -19.11 20.49
CA ARG A 57 -12.66 -17.86 21.13
C ARG A 57 -12.88 -16.72 20.14
N ARG A 58 -12.32 -16.82 18.92
CA ARG A 58 -12.55 -15.86 17.83
C ARG A 58 -12.24 -16.53 16.49
N ALA A 59 -13.22 -16.63 15.61
CA ALA A 59 -13.00 -16.95 14.20
C ALA A 59 -12.51 -15.67 13.51
N VAL A 60 -11.30 -15.70 12.95
CA VAL A 60 -10.83 -14.64 12.04
C VAL A 60 -11.28 -15.04 10.65
N ALA A 61 -12.29 -14.37 10.13
CA ALA A 61 -12.65 -14.50 8.72
C ALA A 61 -11.54 -13.85 7.89
N VAL A 62 -10.66 -14.65 7.30
CA VAL A 62 -9.76 -14.15 6.26
C VAL A 62 -10.61 -13.97 5.02
N ARG A 63 -10.81 -12.73 4.59
CA ARG A 63 -11.45 -12.42 3.31
C ARG A 63 -10.47 -12.85 2.22
N VAL A 64 -10.65 -14.07 1.71
CA VAL A 64 -9.98 -14.48 0.47
C VAL A 64 -10.70 -13.75 -0.65
N GLY A 65 -10.10 -12.67 -1.13
CA GLY A 65 -10.58 -11.98 -2.33
C GLY A 65 -10.62 -12.95 -3.52
N PRO A 66 -11.32 -12.59 -4.62
CA PRO A 66 -11.28 -13.40 -5.83
C PRO A 66 -9.83 -13.66 -6.24
N ALA A 67 -9.57 -14.85 -6.81
CA ALA A 67 -8.27 -15.17 -7.39
C ALA A 67 -7.85 -14.04 -8.34
N PRO A 68 -6.57 -13.62 -8.35
CA PRO A 68 -6.13 -12.57 -9.24
C PRO A 68 -6.44 -12.97 -10.69
N SER A 69 -6.99 -12.05 -11.48
CA SER A 69 -7.19 -12.22 -12.92
C SER A 69 -5.87 -12.27 -13.69
N VAL A 70 -4.76 -11.92 -13.01
CA VAL A 70 -3.39 -12.03 -13.49
C VAL A 70 -2.73 -13.29 -12.95
N SER A 71 -2.21 -14.13 -13.85
CA SER A 71 -1.40 -15.28 -13.44
C SER A 71 0.07 -14.91 -13.19
N ALA A 72 0.76 -15.73 -12.39
CA ALA A 72 2.20 -15.60 -12.16
C ALA A 72 3.03 -15.62 -13.46
N GLY A 73 2.65 -16.47 -14.41
CA GLY A 73 3.32 -16.58 -15.71
C GLY A 73 3.16 -15.32 -16.55
N GLU A 74 1.94 -14.76 -16.57
CA GLU A 74 1.67 -13.49 -17.25
C GLU A 74 2.49 -12.35 -16.65
N LEU A 75 2.49 -12.20 -15.31
CA LEU A 75 3.25 -11.13 -14.65
C LEU A 75 4.76 -11.23 -14.93
N ARG A 76 5.30 -12.46 -14.95
CA ARG A 76 6.69 -12.69 -15.30
C ARG A 76 7.02 -12.24 -16.71
N LEU A 77 6.15 -12.56 -17.68
CA LEU A 77 6.31 -12.14 -19.06
C LEU A 77 6.21 -10.62 -19.18
N ALA A 78 5.23 -10.00 -18.53
CA ALA A 78 5.03 -8.55 -18.54
C ALA A 78 6.26 -7.79 -18.06
N LEU A 79 6.83 -8.23 -16.93
CA LEU A 79 8.08 -7.67 -16.40
C LEU A 79 9.25 -7.86 -17.37
N SER A 80 9.36 -9.02 -18.03
CA SER A 80 10.44 -9.27 -19.00
C SER A 80 10.29 -8.48 -20.30
N ARG A 81 9.05 -8.15 -20.67
CA ARG A 81 8.70 -7.42 -21.90
C ARG A 81 8.57 -5.92 -21.70
N GLY A 82 8.70 -5.43 -20.46
CA GLY A 82 8.51 -4.02 -20.16
C GLY A 82 7.06 -3.55 -20.36
N GLU A 83 6.08 -4.42 -20.14
CA GLU A 83 4.66 -4.11 -20.33
C GLU A 83 4.02 -3.39 -19.14
N LEU A 84 4.72 -3.35 -17.99
CA LEU A 84 4.28 -2.55 -16.85
C LEU A 84 4.59 -1.08 -17.10
N GLN A 85 3.73 -0.21 -16.61
CA GLN A 85 3.91 1.24 -16.69
C GLN A 85 3.56 1.91 -15.36
N LEU A 86 4.02 3.14 -15.20
CA LEU A 86 3.59 4.01 -14.11
C LEU A 86 2.67 5.09 -14.66
N HIS A 87 1.57 5.29 -13.94
CA HIS A 87 0.81 6.53 -14.02
C HIS A 87 1.18 7.41 -12.82
N TYR A 88 0.90 8.70 -12.93
CA TYR A 88 1.28 9.69 -11.96
C TYR A 88 0.06 10.50 -11.56
N GLN A 89 -0.23 10.56 -10.27
CA GLN A 89 -1.33 11.36 -9.75
C GLN A 89 -0.79 12.58 -8.98
N PRO A 90 -1.22 13.81 -9.31
CA PRO A 90 -0.78 15.00 -8.61
C PRO A 90 -1.29 15.08 -7.18
N GLN A 91 -0.43 15.56 -6.28
CA GLN A 91 -0.73 16.07 -4.95
C GLN A 91 -0.55 17.59 -5.00
N VAL A 92 -1.58 18.35 -4.65
CA VAL A 92 -1.59 19.82 -4.75
C VAL A 92 -1.95 20.48 -3.43
N THR A 93 -1.54 21.74 -3.27
CA THR A 93 -2.10 22.60 -2.22
C THR A 93 -3.56 22.94 -2.54
N VAL A 94 -4.30 23.45 -1.56
CA VAL A 94 -5.65 24.02 -1.79
C VAL A 94 -5.62 25.14 -2.85
N GLY A 95 -4.51 25.87 -2.96
CA GLY A 95 -4.31 26.91 -3.98
C GLY A 95 -4.04 26.38 -5.39
N GLY A 96 -3.89 25.07 -5.56
CA GLY A 96 -3.61 24.42 -6.83
C GLY A 96 -2.12 24.26 -7.15
N ASP A 97 -1.22 24.67 -6.25
CA ASP A 97 0.22 24.48 -6.46
C ASP A 97 0.58 23.00 -6.37
N VAL A 98 1.32 22.52 -7.36
CA VAL A 98 1.81 21.14 -7.39
C VAL A 98 2.88 20.96 -6.32
N VAL A 99 2.75 19.91 -5.51
CA VAL A 99 3.72 19.56 -4.46
C VAL A 99 4.45 18.27 -4.82
N ALA A 100 3.69 17.24 -5.20
CA ALA A 100 4.24 15.93 -5.51
C ALA A 100 3.43 15.19 -6.59
N MET A 101 4.02 14.11 -7.09
CA MET A 101 3.40 13.17 -8.01
C MET A 101 3.49 11.76 -7.42
N GLU A 102 2.37 11.10 -7.20
CA GLU A 102 2.35 9.71 -6.75
C GLU A 102 2.48 8.75 -7.94
N ALA A 103 3.49 7.89 -7.90
CA ALA A 103 3.72 6.85 -8.89
C ALA A 103 2.84 5.62 -8.63
N LEU A 104 1.90 5.40 -9.55
CA LEU A 104 0.88 4.37 -9.47
C LEU A 104 1.13 3.29 -10.52
N LEU A 105 1.40 2.07 -10.07
CA LEU A 105 1.65 0.93 -10.94
C LEU A 105 0.40 0.56 -11.76
N ARG A 106 0.59 0.39 -13.07
CA ARG A 106 -0.42 -0.04 -14.03
C ARG A 106 0.12 -1.08 -14.98
N TRP A 107 -0.79 -1.92 -15.49
CA TRP A 107 -0.49 -2.80 -16.60
C TRP A 107 -1.59 -2.68 -17.68
N PRO A 108 -1.30 -1.98 -18.80
CA PRO A 108 -2.18 -1.88 -19.94
C PRO A 108 -2.17 -3.22 -20.69
N GLY A 109 -3.00 -4.16 -20.26
CA GLY A 109 -3.11 -5.45 -20.93
C GLY A 109 -3.71 -5.28 -22.33
N PRO A 110 -3.15 -5.87 -23.40
CA PRO A 110 -3.64 -5.66 -24.77
C PRO A 110 -5.05 -6.24 -25.05
N ARG A 111 -5.58 -7.07 -24.15
CA ARG A 111 -6.89 -7.74 -24.29
C ARG A 111 -7.76 -7.69 -23.03
N ARG A 112 -7.41 -6.83 -22.06
CA ARG A 112 -8.14 -6.69 -20.80
C ARG A 112 -8.21 -5.22 -20.39
N PRO A 113 -9.18 -4.83 -19.55
CA PRO A 113 -9.11 -3.55 -18.84
C PRO A 113 -7.75 -3.40 -18.16
N GLU A 114 -7.28 -2.15 -18.04
CA GLU A 114 -6.04 -1.84 -17.35
C GLU A 114 -6.04 -2.46 -15.95
N VAL A 115 -4.97 -3.18 -15.62
CA VAL A 115 -4.83 -3.81 -14.31
C VAL A 115 -4.13 -2.84 -13.35
N GLY A 116 -4.75 -2.60 -12.20
CA GLY A 116 -4.24 -1.74 -11.14
C GLY A 116 -3.18 -2.40 -10.25
N ALA A 117 -2.59 -1.59 -9.37
CA ALA A 117 -1.51 -2.00 -8.48
C ALA A 117 -1.90 -3.16 -7.55
N GLU A 118 -3.06 -3.10 -6.89
CA GLU A 118 -3.54 -4.15 -5.96
C GLU A 118 -3.58 -5.54 -6.65
N GLU A 119 -4.13 -5.56 -7.86
CA GLU A 119 -4.00 -6.57 -8.90
C GLU A 119 -2.63 -7.26 -8.97
N ILE A 120 -1.69 -6.44 -9.40
CA ILE A 120 -0.34 -6.84 -9.74
C ILE A 120 0.41 -7.29 -8.49
N LEU A 121 0.22 -6.61 -7.36
CA LEU A 121 0.87 -6.92 -6.09
C LEU A 121 0.38 -8.27 -5.54
N ARG A 122 -0.92 -8.56 -5.59
CA ARG A 122 -1.45 -9.89 -5.21
C ARG A 122 -0.85 -11.01 -6.06
N ALA A 123 -0.75 -10.80 -7.38
CA ALA A 123 -0.11 -11.76 -8.28
C ALA A 123 1.39 -11.90 -7.98
N ALA A 124 2.08 -10.80 -7.69
CA ALA A 124 3.50 -10.78 -7.37
C ALA A 124 3.80 -11.55 -6.08
N ASP A 125 2.98 -11.38 -5.04
CA ASP A 125 3.13 -12.08 -3.77
C ASP A 125 2.93 -13.59 -3.93
N ALA A 126 1.89 -13.99 -4.68
CA ALA A 126 1.60 -15.40 -4.96
C ALA A 126 2.75 -16.14 -5.66
N CYS A 127 3.68 -15.42 -6.32
CA CYS A 127 4.80 -16.00 -7.05
C CYS A 127 6.18 -15.54 -6.57
N GLY A 128 6.27 -14.85 -5.43
CA GLY A 128 7.53 -14.35 -4.88
C GLY A 128 8.23 -13.30 -5.75
N MET A 129 7.47 -12.56 -6.57
CA MET A 129 7.98 -11.54 -7.48
C MET A 129 7.89 -10.11 -6.94
N GLY A 130 7.36 -9.90 -5.72
CA GLY A 130 7.21 -8.58 -5.12
C GLY A 130 8.45 -7.70 -5.25
N GLY A 131 9.63 -8.23 -4.92
CA GLY A 131 10.88 -7.45 -5.05
C GLY A 131 11.27 -7.04 -6.47
N ARG A 132 10.87 -7.80 -7.50
CA ARG A 132 11.09 -7.42 -8.90
C ARG A 132 10.13 -6.29 -9.31
N VAL A 133 8.88 -6.35 -8.84
CA VAL A 133 7.89 -5.29 -9.06
C VAL A 133 8.34 -4.00 -8.36
N THR A 134 8.72 -4.08 -7.08
CA THR A 134 9.22 -2.93 -6.31
C THR A 134 10.45 -2.30 -6.97
N ALA A 135 11.40 -3.12 -7.46
CA ALA A 135 12.56 -2.61 -8.18
C ALA A 135 12.17 -1.90 -9.50
N PHE A 136 11.21 -2.44 -10.24
CA PHE A 136 10.68 -1.79 -11.44
C PHE A 136 10.03 -0.44 -11.14
N VAL A 137 9.16 -0.38 -10.11
CA VAL A 137 8.46 0.85 -9.71
C VAL A 137 9.47 1.90 -9.26
N LEU A 138 10.39 1.56 -8.36
CA LEU A 138 11.43 2.47 -7.88
C LEU A 138 12.27 3.02 -9.03
N GLU A 139 12.78 2.15 -9.91
CA GLU A 139 13.63 2.58 -11.02
C GLU A 139 12.90 3.52 -11.97
N SER A 140 11.66 3.18 -12.34
CA SER A 140 10.87 3.93 -13.31
C SER A 140 10.44 5.29 -12.74
N ALA A 141 10.02 5.33 -11.48
CA ALA A 141 9.60 6.56 -10.80
C ALA A 141 10.77 7.54 -10.64
N VAL A 142 11.91 7.05 -10.17
CA VAL A 142 13.13 7.87 -9.99
C VAL A 142 13.67 8.37 -11.34
N ALA A 143 13.66 7.51 -12.37
CA ALA A 143 14.08 7.92 -13.71
C ALA A 143 13.18 9.03 -14.28
N GLN A 144 11.85 8.90 -14.12
CA GLN A 144 10.90 9.93 -14.57
C GLN A 144 11.06 11.24 -13.81
N ALA A 145 11.19 11.18 -12.48
CA ALA A 145 11.41 12.38 -11.67
C ALA A 145 12.72 13.08 -12.05
N ALA A 146 13.79 12.33 -12.31
CA ALA A 146 15.04 12.91 -12.79
C ALA A 146 14.90 13.58 -14.18
N VAL A 147 14.01 13.08 -15.05
CA VAL A 147 13.66 13.77 -16.31
C VAL A 147 12.96 15.10 -16.02
N TRP A 148 11.97 15.13 -15.13
CA TRP A 148 11.27 16.37 -14.76
C TRP A 148 12.21 17.40 -14.13
N HIS A 149 13.11 16.98 -13.24
CA HIS A 149 14.10 17.87 -12.62
C HIS A 149 15.07 18.47 -13.64
N ARG A 150 15.54 17.69 -14.63
CA ARG A 150 16.37 18.21 -15.73
C ARG A 150 15.62 19.19 -16.64
N GLN A 151 14.29 19.12 -16.67
CA GLN A 151 13.43 20.06 -17.39
C GLN A 151 13.09 21.30 -16.57
N GLY A 152 13.61 21.43 -15.34
CA GLY A 152 13.36 22.56 -14.45
C GLY A 152 12.11 22.42 -13.60
N TRP A 153 11.60 21.19 -13.40
CA TRP A 153 10.44 20.95 -12.53
C TRP A 153 10.87 20.14 -11.32
N ALA A 154 11.10 20.82 -10.19
CA ALA A 154 11.61 20.21 -8.96
C ALA A 154 10.50 19.51 -8.14
N VAL A 155 9.64 18.73 -8.79
CA VAL A 155 8.52 18.03 -8.14
C VAL A 155 9.01 16.81 -7.35
N GLN A 156 8.40 16.56 -6.20
CA GLN A 156 8.66 15.35 -5.43
C GLN A 156 7.94 14.14 -6.07
N ILE A 157 8.58 12.98 -6.12
CA ILE A 157 7.95 11.73 -6.56
C ILE A 157 7.69 10.81 -5.36
N ALA A 158 6.45 10.34 -5.22
CA ALA A 158 6.05 9.42 -4.16
C ALA A 158 5.93 7.99 -4.69
N VAL A 159 6.47 7.02 -3.95
CA VAL A 159 6.44 5.60 -4.29
C VAL A 159 5.97 4.78 -3.10
N ASN A 160 4.97 3.94 -3.35
CA ASN A 160 4.44 2.99 -2.38
C ASN A 160 5.36 1.78 -2.16
N PHE A 161 5.57 1.44 -0.90
CA PHE A 161 6.32 0.25 -0.49
C PHE A 161 5.51 -0.59 0.48
N ALA A 162 5.46 -1.89 0.22
CA ALA A 162 4.92 -2.84 1.18
C ALA A 162 5.82 -2.91 2.43
N ALA A 163 5.23 -3.17 3.60
CA ALA A 163 5.99 -3.39 4.84
C ALA A 163 7.07 -4.47 4.69
N ALA A 164 6.80 -5.52 3.91
CA ALA A 164 7.77 -6.57 3.64
C ALA A 164 9.02 -6.07 2.90
N ASP A 165 8.88 -5.07 2.02
CA ASP A 165 10.01 -4.47 1.31
C ASP A 165 10.88 -3.62 2.25
N VAL A 166 10.25 -2.81 3.11
CA VAL A 166 10.94 -1.96 4.09
C VAL A 166 11.79 -2.79 5.06
N LEU A 167 11.30 -3.98 5.41
CA LEU A 167 12.00 -4.92 6.28
C LEU A 167 13.14 -5.68 5.58
N ARG A 168 13.31 -5.59 4.26
CA ARG A 168 14.40 -6.29 3.57
C ARG A 168 15.76 -5.70 3.96
N PRO A 169 16.81 -6.54 4.06
CA PRO A 169 18.17 -6.06 4.18
C PRO A 169 18.50 -5.04 3.08
N HIS A 170 19.21 -3.98 3.43
CA HIS A 170 19.67 -2.95 2.51
C HIS A 170 18.57 -2.17 1.78
N PHE A 171 17.31 -2.18 2.24
CA PHE A 171 16.21 -1.39 1.66
C PHE A 171 16.61 0.08 1.46
N ALA A 172 16.98 0.78 2.54
CA ALA A 172 17.37 2.18 2.49
C ALA A 172 18.56 2.43 1.56
N ALA A 173 19.58 1.59 1.64
CA ALA A 173 20.76 1.66 0.77
C ALA A 173 20.43 1.40 -0.71
N GLY A 174 19.40 0.61 -1.01
CA GLY A 174 18.89 0.36 -2.35
C GLY A 174 18.22 1.59 -2.94
N VAL A 175 17.32 2.22 -2.17
CA VAL A 175 16.66 3.48 -2.56
C VAL A 175 17.69 4.57 -2.81
N LEU A 176 18.57 4.86 -1.84
CA LEU A 176 19.61 5.90 -1.98
C LEU A 176 20.55 5.66 -3.16
N ARG A 177 20.86 4.39 -3.47
CA ARG A 177 21.67 4.04 -4.64
C ARG A 177 20.94 4.32 -5.95
N CYS A 178 19.65 4.03 -6.03
CA CYS A 178 18.82 4.35 -7.20
C CYS A 178 18.77 5.86 -7.44
N LEU A 179 18.46 6.64 -6.39
CA LEU A 179 18.44 8.10 -6.43
C LEU A 179 19.77 8.67 -6.94
N ARG A 180 20.89 8.23 -6.34
CA ARG A 180 22.24 8.65 -6.76
C ARG A 180 22.56 8.29 -8.21
N ARG A 181 22.15 7.10 -8.69
CA ARG A 181 22.37 6.67 -10.08
C ARG A 181 21.69 7.62 -11.06
N HIS A 182 20.49 8.09 -10.74
CA HIS A 182 19.72 9.02 -11.58
C HIS A 182 20.00 10.49 -11.29
N ARG A 183 20.89 10.78 -10.34
CA ARG A 183 21.22 12.14 -9.87
C ARG A 183 19.99 12.91 -9.37
N LEU A 184 19.05 12.19 -8.74
CA LEU A 184 17.90 12.79 -8.08
C LEU A 184 18.26 13.09 -6.62
N ALA A 185 17.99 14.32 -6.18
CA ALA A 185 18.18 14.71 -4.79
C ALA A 185 17.23 13.89 -3.89
N PRO A 186 17.68 13.39 -2.72
CA PRO A 186 16.81 12.60 -1.83
C PRO A 186 15.52 13.32 -1.41
N GLU A 187 15.56 14.65 -1.26
CA GLU A 187 14.41 15.50 -0.92
C GLU A 187 13.31 15.44 -1.98
N ALA A 188 13.68 15.13 -3.23
CA ALA A 188 12.73 14.94 -4.32
C ALA A 188 12.07 13.55 -4.33
N PHE A 189 12.35 12.71 -3.33
CA PHE A 189 11.77 11.38 -3.21
C PHE A 189 10.96 11.23 -1.92
N LYS A 190 9.77 10.63 -2.03
CA LYS A 190 8.88 10.29 -0.93
C LYS A 190 8.64 8.77 -0.92
N VAL A 191 8.79 8.18 0.24
CA VAL A 191 8.41 6.79 0.52
C VAL A 191 7.05 6.78 1.17
N GLU A 192 6.09 6.07 0.58
CA GLU A 192 4.77 5.84 1.16
C GLU A 192 4.71 4.41 1.70
N ILE A 193 4.30 4.25 2.96
CA ILE A 193 4.12 2.95 3.62
C ILE A 193 2.68 2.83 4.08
N THR A 194 2.06 1.66 3.89
CA THR A 194 0.67 1.45 4.29
C THR A 194 0.52 1.10 5.77
N GLU A 195 -0.60 1.51 6.36
CA GLU A 195 -1.00 1.17 7.72
C GLU A 195 -1.16 -0.36 7.93
N HIS A 196 -1.65 -1.03 6.88
CA HIS A 196 -2.01 -2.45 6.87
C HIS A 196 -0.82 -3.39 6.87
N GLY A 197 0.36 -2.89 6.50
CA GLY A 197 1.58 -3.66 6.59
C GLY A 197 1.82 -4.04 8.05
N GLU A 198 1.72 -5.31 8.40
CA GLU A 198 2.19 -5.79 9.70
C GLU A 198 3.70 -5.51 9.79
N LEU A 199 4.07 -4.32 10.27
CA LEU A 199 5.41 -3.99 10.71
C LEU A 199 5.64 -4.74 12.02
N ARG A 200 5.70 -6.09 11.92
CA ARG A 200 5.92 -7.02 13.03
C ARG A 200 7.19 -6.65 13.80
N ASP A 201 8.17 -6.13 13.08
CA ASP A 201 9.40 -5.55 13.62
C ASP A 201 9.45 -4.04 13.36
N GLY A 202 8.64 -3.30 14.14
CA GLY A 202 8.55 -1.85 14.04
C GLY A 202 9.89 -1.14 14.29
N ARG A 203 10.82 -1.72 15.06
CA ARG A 203 12.15 -1.13 15.29
C ARG A 203 13.02 -1.20 14.05
N ARG A 204 13.04 -2.35 13.37
CA ARG A 204 13.81 -2.50 12.13
C ARG A 204 13.29 -1.59 11.02
N ALA A 205 11.96 -1.52 10.86
CA ALA A 205 11.34 -0.62 9.90
C ALA A 205 11.64 0.85 10.22
N ALA A 206 11.46 1.27 11.49
CA ALA A 206 11.80 2.61 11.93
C ALA A 206 13.28 2.95 11.67
N GLY A 207 14.20 2.01 11.89
CA GLY A 207 15.62 2.20 11.57
C GLY A 207 15.89 2.43 10.08
N ALA A 208 15.28 1.63 9.20
CA ALA A 208 15.45 1.78 7.75
C ALA A 208 14.86 3.12 7.25
N LEU A 209 13.68 3.49 7.73
CA LEU A 209 13.03 4.75 7.38
C LEU A 209 13.79 5.95 7.95
N ALA A 210 14.32 5.86 9.17
CA ALA A 210 15.14 6.92 9.78
C ALA A 210 16.42 7.18 8.97
N VAL A 211 17.05 6.14 8.41
CA VAL A 211 18.20 6.29 7.50
C VAL A 211 17.81 7.05 6.23
N LEU A 212 16.65 6.75 5.64
CA LEU A 212 16.17 7.50 4.47
C LEU A 212 15.91 8.97 4.82
N ARG A 213 15.20 9.19 5.92
CA ARG A 213 14.88 10.53 6.42
C ARG A 213 16.12 11.36 6.74
N SER A 214 17.17 10.75 7.31
CA SER A 214 18.43 11.44 7.59
C SER A 214 19.19 11.89 6.34
N HIS A 215 18.81 11.39 5.15
CA HIS A 215 19.32 11.84 3.87
C HIS A 215 18.40 12.84 3.16
N GLY A 216 17.24 13.18 3.73
CA GLY A 216 16.28 14.11 3.15
C GLY A 216 15.05 13.47 2.51
N VAL A 217 14.97 12.14 2.43
CA VAL A 217 13.78 11.45 1.89
C VAL A 217 12.59 11.66 2.82
N THR A 218 11.45 12.08 2.25
CA THR A 218 10.19 12.22 3.00
C THR A 218 9.57 10.85 3.25
N VAL A 219 9.07 10.59 4.46
CA VAL A 219 8.36 9.36 4.80
C VAL A 219 6.89 9.68 5.07
N SER A 220 6.00 9.07 4.29
CA SER A 220 4.54 9.24 4.40
C SER A 220 3.87 7.94 4.85
N LEU A 221 2.91 8.05 5.76
CA LEU A 221 2.07 6.93 6.19
C LEU A 221 0.72 7.00 5.49
N ASP A 222 0.43 5.96 4.72
CA ASP A 222 -0.76 5.79 3.90
C ASP A 222 -1.88 5.02 4.64
N ASP A 223 -3.12 5.18 4.19
CA ASP A 223 -4.35 4.59 4.74
C ASP A 223 -4.63 4.94 6.22
N PHE A 224 -4.26 6.15 6.68
CA PHE A 224 -4.37 6.49 8.09
C PHE A 224 -5.83 6.52 8.58
N GLY A 225 -6.09 5.84 9.71
CA GLY A 225 -7.40 5.83 10.39
C GLY A 225 -8.21 4.55 10.14
N THR A 226 -7.70 3.65 9.32
CA THR A 226 -8.35 2.36 8.99
C THR A 226 -8.22 1.30 10.10
N GLY A 227 -7.42 1.56 11.14
CA GLY A 227 -7.45 0.83 12.42
C GLY A 227 -6.32 -0.18 12.65
N HIS A 228 -5.31 -0.17 11.79
CA HIS A 228 -4.12 -1.01 11.80
C HIS A 228 -2.88 -0.38 12.47
N CYS A 229 -2.79 0.94 12.59
CA CYS A 229 -1.70 1.67 13.25
C CYS A 229 -2.21 2.40 14.49
N SER A 230 -1.70 1.98 15.65
CA SER A 230 -1.96 2.70 16.90
C SER A 230 -1.14 3.98 16.98
N LEU A 231 -1.60 4.97 17.76
CA LEU A 231 -0.83 6.19 18.04
C LEU A 231 0.55 5.89 18.63
N SER A 232 0.66 4.83 19.45
CA SER A 232 1.93 4.37 19.97
C SER A 232 2.90 3.91 18.87
N ARG A 233 2.38 3.29 17.80
CA ARG A 233 3.18 2.92 16.63
C ARG A 233 3.53 4.13 15.79
N LEU A 234 2.58 5.02 15.53
CA LEU A 234 2.81 6.29 14.83
C LEU A 234 3.96 7.08 15.48
N ARG A 235 3.97 7.18 16.82
CA ARG A 235 5.02 7.84 17.59
C ARG A 235 6.42 7.26 17.39
N MET A 236 6.54 5.97 17.05
CA MET A 236 7.83 5.32 16.86
C MET A 236 8.35 5.41 15.42
N LEU A 237 7.46 5.65 14.45
CA LEU A 237 7.85 5.73 13.05
C LEU A 237 8.34 7.15 12.74
N PRO A 238 9.45 7.30 12.01
CA PRO A 238 9.97 8.61 11.61
C PRO A 238 9.19 9.11 10.38
N VAL A 239 7.90 9.40 10.56
CA VAL A 239 7.02 9.92 9.50
C VAL A 239 7.05 11.44 9.47
N ASP A 240 6.88 12.00 8.28
CA ASP A 240 6.78 13.43 8.00
C ASP A 240 5.38 13.81 7.49
N GLU A 241 4.64 12.83 6.96
CA GLU A 241 3.34 13.03 6.34
C GLU A 241 2.35 11.91 6.69
N LEU A 242 1.07 12.27 6.76
CA LEU A 242 -0.06 11.35 6.93
C LEU A 242 -1.03 11.51 5.75
N LYS A 243 -1.41 10.40 5.10
CA LYS A 243 -2.47 10.37 4.10
C LYS A 243 -3.76 9.87 4.75
N ILE A 244 -4.83 10.66 4.64
CA ILE A 244 -6.16 10.30 5.11
C ILE A 244 -6.85 9.50 4.01
N ASP A 245 -7.24 8.26 4.33
CA ASP A 245 -7.88 7.37 3.37
C ASP A 245 -9.17 7.97 2.78
N ARG A 246 -9.37 7.70 1.50
CA ARG A 246 -10.51 8.19 0.72
C ARG A 246 -11.87 7.82 1.29
N SER A 247 -11.99 6.71 2.04
CA SER A 247 -13.27 6.32 2.62
C SER A 247 -13.76 7.34 3.64
N PHE A 248 -12.86 7.93 4.43
CA PHE A 248 -13.19 8.99 5.38
C PHE A 248 -13.43 10.34 4.68
N VAL A 249 -12.63 10.66 3.66
CA VAL A 249 -12.77 11.90 2.90
C VAL A 249 -14.11 11.95 2.17
N SER A 250 -14.50 10.89 1.48
CA SER A 250 -15.82 10.81 0.84
C SER A 250 -16.97 10.74 1.84
N GLY A 251 -16.80 10.00 2.95
CA GLY A 251 -17.81 9.83 3.98
C GLY A 251 -18.11 11.10 4.79
N MET A 252 -17.15 12.01 4.96
CA MET A 252 -17.27 13.17 5.87
C MET A 252 -18.38 14.17 5.52
N ILE A 253 -18.91 14.12 4.29
CA ILE A 253 -20.03 14.97 3.87
C ILE A 253 -21.35 14.48 4.47
N THR A 254 -21.49 13.16 4.67
CA THR A 254 -22.75 12.53 5.07
C THR A 254 -22.71 11.82 6.41
N ASP A 255 -21.53 11.48 6.92
CA ASP A 255 -21.34 10.79 8.20
C ASP A 255 -20.46 11.63 9.16
N GLU A 256 -21.01 12.00 10.31
CA GLU A 256 -20.30 12.75 11.34
C GLU A 256 -19.16 11.96 12.01
N ARG A 257 -19.17 10.62 11.95
CA ARG A 257 -18.06 9.79 12.43
C ARG A 257 -16.86 9.93 11.51
N ASP A 258 -17.08 9.82 10.20
CA ASP A 258 -16.01 10.01 9.22
C ASP A 258 -15.49 11.45 9.28
N ALA A 259 -16.39 12.42 9.41
CA ALA A 259 -16.01 13.82 9.62
C ALA A 259 -15.18 14.03 10.91
N ALA A 260 -15.52 13.34 12.01
CA ALA A 260 -14.75 13.37 13.24
C ALA A 260 -13.35 12.74 13.07
N ILE A 261 -13.23 11.65 12.31
CA ILE A 261 -11.95 11.00 12.00
C ILE A 261 -11.06 11.96 11.20
N VAL A 262 -11.59 12.60 10.15
CA VAL A 262 -10.83 13.60 9.36
C VAL A 262 -10.36 14.76 10.25
N ARG A 263 -11.24 15.35 11.07
CA ARG A 263 -10.88 16.43 12.01
C ARG A 263 -9.81 15.98 13.01
N TYR A 264 -9.95 14.78 13.54
CA TYR A 264 -8.99 14.19 14.47
C TYR A 264 -7.62 14.03 13.81
N SER A 265 -7.55 13.45 12.61
CA SER A 265 -6.31 13.23 11.87
C SER A 265 -5.60 14.56 11.58
N LEU A 266 -6.33 15.59 11.13
CA LEU A 266 -5.79 16.94 10.92
C LEU A 266 -5.27 17.55 12.22
N GLY A 267 -6.02 17.43 13.33
CA GLY A 267 -5.60 17.92 14.64
C GLY A 267 -4.35 17.23 15.17
N LEU A 268 -4.30 15.91 15.08
CA LEU A 268 -3.16 15.09 15.48
C LEU A 268 -1.91 15.45 14.67
N ALA A 269 -2.03 15.54 13.35
CA ALA A 269 -0.93 15.90 12.46
C ALA A 269 -0.34 17.26 12.83
N ARG A 270 -1.18 18.28 13.10
CA ARG A 270 -0.71 19.59 13.58
C ARG A 270 0.08 19.49 14.88
N CYS A 271 -0.39 18.72 15.86
CA CYS A 271 0.32 18.50 17.12
C CYS A 271 1.68 17.80 16.94
N LEU A 272 1.77 16.94 15.94
CA LEU A 272 2.98 16.18 15.61
C LEU A 272 3.86 16.86 14.54
N GLN A 273 3.45 18.04 14.05
CA GLN A 273 4.12 18.77 12.97
C GLN A 273 4.26 17.96 11.67
N LEU A 274 3.23 17.18 11.35
CA LEU A 274 3.15 16.35 10.15
C LEU A 274 2.35 17.06 9.05
N THR A 275 2.79 16.89 7.81
CA THR A 275 1.98 17.24 6.63
C THR A 275 0.80 16.27 6.52
N VAL A 276 -0.33 16.74 6.00
CA VAL A 276 -1.49 15.90 5.72
C VAL A 276 -1.83 15.96 4.24
N VAL A 277 -2.12 14.80 3.66
CA VAL A 277 -2.73 14.65 2.34
C VAL A 277 -4.10 14.03 2.51
N ALA A 278 -5.16 14.68 2.03
CA ALA A 278 -6.47 14.06 1.91
C ALA A 278 -6.59 13.36 0.56
N GLU A 279 -6.85 12.05 0.57
CA GLU A 279 -6.98 11.25 -0.64
C GLU A 279 -8.42 11.13 -1.12
N GLY A 280 -8.57 10.88 -2.42
CA GLY A 280 -9.87 10.65 -3.02
C GLY A 280 -10.81 11.84 -2.94
N VAL A 281 -10.27 13.07 -2.99
CA VAL A 281 -11.10 14.28 -3.14
C VAL A 281 -11.69 14.31 -4.56
N GLU A 282 -12.99 14.13 -4.67
CA GLU A 282 -13.72 14.02 -5.95
C GLU A 282 -14.72 15.16 -6.15
N THR A 283 -15.14 15.85 -5.09
CA THR A 283 -16.14 16.93 -5.18
C THR A 283 -15.68 18.24 -4.55
N GLN A 284 -16.22 19.36 -5.03
CA GLN A 284 -15.95 20.67 -4.44
C GLN A 284 -16.39 20.75 -2.97
N GLN A 285 -17.47 20.04 -2.60
CA GLN A 285 -17.96 20.00 -1.22
C GLN A 285 -16.94 19.36 -0.26
N GLU A 286 -16.27 18.28 -0.69
CA GLU A 286 -15.19 17.66 0.08
C GLU A 286 -14.02 18.63 0.27
N LEU A 287 -13.60 19.30 -0.81
CA LEU A 287 -12.53 20.30 -0.76
C LEU A 287 -12.88 21.46 0.19
N ASP A 288 -14.07 22.05 0.06
CA ASP A 288 -14.54 23.14 0.91
C ASP A 288 -14.57 22.74 2.39
N ARG A 289 -14.96 21.49 2.68
CA ARG A 289 -14.99 20.97 4.05
C ARG A 289 -13.57 20.79 4.62
N LEU A 290 -12.61 20.32 3.82
CA LEU A 290 -11.21 20.21 4.21
C LEU A 290 -10.60 21.59 4.50
N VAL A 291 -10.92 22.60 3.68
CA VAL A 291 -10.53 24.00 3.91
C VAL A 291 -11.09 24.50 5.24
N ALA A 292 -12.37 24.25 5.52
CA ALA A 292 -13.00 24.63 6.77
C ALA A 292 -12.35 23.97 8.02
N TYR A 293 -11.70 22.81 7.87
CA TYR A 293 -10.96 22.14 8.95
C TYR A 293 -9.51 22.63 9.13
N GLY A 294 -9.08 23.61 8.34
CA GLY A 294 -7.76 24.23 8.39
C GLY A 294 -6.85 23.92 7.20
N GLY A 295 -7.39 23.25 6.16
CA GLY A 295 -6.66 22.94 4.93
C GLY A 295 -5.60 21.83 5.08
N CYS A 296 -5.29 21.18 3.97
CA CYS A 296 -4.24 20.18 3.83
C CYS A 296 -3.86 20.05 2.34
N LEU A 297 -2.88 19.22 2.01
CA LEU A 297 -2.66 18.82 0.62
C LEU A 297 -3.81 17.94 0.16
N VAL A 298 -4.12 17.99 -1.13
CA VAL A 298 -5.25 17.24 -1.71
C VAL A 298 -4.79 16.41 -2.90
N GLN A 299 -5.33 15.20 -2.97
CA GLN A 299 -5.18 14.28 -4.07
C GLN A 299 -6.52 13.64 -4.38
N GLY A 300 -6.90 13.59 -5.65
CA GLY A 300 -8.16 12.97 -6.06
C GLY A 300 -8.59 13.39 -7.44
N TRP A 301 -9.74 12.87 -7.89
CA TRP A 301 -10.20 13.10 -9.26
C TRP A 301 -10.70 14.53 -9.50
N LEU A 302 -11.02 15.28 -8.44
CA LEU A 302 -11.29 16.70 -8.55
C LEU A 302 -10.06 17.46 -9.09
N VAL A 303 -8.86 17.03 -8.68
CA VAL A 303 -7.58 17.60 -9.13
C VAL A 303 -7.22 17.01 -10.49
N CYS A 304 -6.97 15.70 -10.52
CA CYS A 304 -6.64 14.97 -11.74
C CYS A 304 -6.73 13.46 -11.51
N ARG A 305 -7.18 12.73 -12.53
CA ARG A 305 -7.02 11.28 -12.57
C ARG A 305 -5.54 10.93 -12.79
N PRO A 306 -5.08 9.73 -12.39
CA PRO A 306 -3.73 9.27 -12.70
C PRO A 306 -3.41 9.37 -14.20
N LEU A 307 -2.27 9.96 -14.54
CA LEU A 307 -1.83 10.23 -15.91
C LEU A 307 -0.65 9.35 -16.29
N HIS A 308 -0.67 8.76 -17.48
CA HIS A 308 0.54 8.15 -18.05
C HIS A 308 1.66 9.19 -18.23
N GLY A 309 2.92 8.74 -18.30
CA GLY A 309 4.10 9.62 -18.18
C GLY A 309 4.15 10.85 -19.10
N ALA A 310 3.73 10.73 -20.36
CA ALA A 310 3.69 11.87 -21.28
C ALA A 310 2.64 12.90 -20.87
N ALA A 311 1.40 12.48 -20.57
CA ALA A 311 0.37 13.37 -20.07
C ALA A 311 0.72 13.97 -18.70
N ALA A 312 1.35 13.21 -17.80
CA ALA A 312 1.81 13.72 -16.51
C ALA A 312 2.84 14.84 -16.70
N THR A 313 3.77 14.67 -17.64
CA THR A 313 4.75 15.70 -17.99
C THR A 313 4.08 16.96 -18.54
N GLN A 314 3.07 16.80 -19.41
CA GLN A 314 2.33 17.93 -19.95
C GLN A 314 1.54 18.65 -18.85
N TRP A 315 0.82 17.91 -18.02
CA TRP A 315 0.07 18.47 -16.89
C TRP A 315 0.98 19.24 -15.93
N LEU A 316 2.17 18.70 -15.63
CA LEU A 316 3.16 19.39 -14.79
C LEU A 316 3.58 20.74 -15.41
N LYS A 317 3.85 20.80 -16.72
CA LYS A 317 4.21 22.06 -17.40
C LYS A 317 3.12 23.12 -17.28
N ASP A 318 1.85 22.69 -17.31
CA ASP A 318 0.70 23.59 -17.32
C ASP A 318 0.38 24.12 -15.91
N HIS A 319 0.78 23.42 -14.84
CA HIS A 319 0.36 23.72 -13.46
C HIS A 319 1.52 24.02 -12.49
N ALA A 320 2.76 23.64 -12.82
CA ALA A 320 3.90 23.73 -11.91
C ALA A 320 4.64 25.08 -11.98
N SER A 321 3.93 26.19 -12.20
CA SER A 321 4.54 27.52 -12.33
C SER A 321 5.42 27.92 -11.13
N CYS A 322 5.09 27.39 -9.94
CA CYS A 322 5.81 27.60 -8.68
C CYS A 322 6.96 26.61 -8.40
N LEU A 323 7.19 25.59 -9.25
CA LEU A 323 8.24 24.56 -9.07
C LEU A 323 9.47 24.75 -9.97
N ARG A 324 9.57 25.90 -10.65
CA ARG A 324 10.73 26.28 -11.48
C ARG A 324 11.92 26.75 -10.65
#